data_AF-A0A6N0X7S4-F1
#
_entry.id   AF-A0A6N0X7S4-F1
#
_cell.length_a   1.000
_cell.length_b   1.000
_cell.length_c   1.000
_cell.angle_alpha   90.00
_cell.angle_beta   90.00
_cell.angle_gamma   90.00
#
_symmetry.space_group_name_H-M   'P 1'
#
loop_
_entity.id
_entity.type
_entity.pdbx_description
1 polymer ?
#
loop_
_entity_poly.entity_id
_entity_poly.type
_entity_poly.pdbx_seq_one_letter_code
_entity_poly.pdbx_strand_id
1 'polypeptide(L)'
;MDSLDPRRPYWAAAVEAPSRDWIAAPGCRPHARFLVDGEGKVPSRARFALFESRADCLAWLIANRRELSEHMPGATIRPVSLANWLLGLA
;
A
#
# COMPACT_ATOMS: atom_id res chain seq x y z
N MET A 1 16.08 11.05 7.15
CA MET A 1 15.49 10.05 6.24
C MET A 1 16.38 8.83 6.36
N ASP A 2 16.10 7.99 7.34
CA ASP A 2 16.88 6.80 7.62
C ASP A 2 16.94 5.91 6.38
N SER A 3 18.16 5.62 5.93
CA SER A 3 18.38 4.74 4.79
C SER A 3 17.83 3.36 5.14
N LEU A 4 16.91 2.83 4.33
CA LEU A 4 16.47 1.45 4.43
C LEU A 4 17.70 0.53 4.39
N ASP A 5 17.77 -0.44 5.29
CA ASP A 5 18.81 -1.47 5.26
C ASP A 5 18.44 -2.48 4.15
N PRO A 6 19.16 -2.51 3.02
CA PRO A 6 18.81 -3.38 1.90
C PRO A 6 18.88 -4.87 2.23
N ARG A 7 19.47 -5.24 3.37
CA ARG A 7 19.58 -6.63 3.83
C ARG A 7 18.36 -7.08 4.62
N ARG A 8 17.46 -6.17 5.00
CA ARG A 8 16.25 -6.48 5.75
C ARG A 8 15.03 -6.58 4.82
N PRO A 9 14.19 -7.61 4.98
CA PRO A 9 12.92 -7.65 4.27
C PRO A 9 11.99 -6.59 4.86
N TYR A 10 11.53 -5.68 4.02
CA TYR A 10 10.52 -4.71 4.39
C TYR A 10 9.18 -5.02 3.76
N TRP A 11 8.12 -4.73 4.50
CA TRP A 11 6.74 -4.91 4.08
C TRP A 11 6.03 -3.57 4.01
N ALA A 12 5.06 -3.47 3.11
CA ALA A 12 4.20 -2.31 2.98
C ALA A 12 2.77 -2.75 2.66
N ALA A 13 1.81 -1.90 3.00
CA ALA A 13 0.45 -2.03 2.51
C ALA A 13 0.39 -1.52 1.07
N ALA A 14 -0.20 -2.32 0.18
CA ALA A 14 -0.35 -1.98 -1.23
C ALA A 14 -1.76 -2.26 -1.73
N VAL A 15 -2.12 -1.54 -2.79
CA VAL A 15 -3.40 -1.63 -3.45
C VAL A 15 -3.24 -1.48 -4.96
N GLU A 16 -4.12 -2.15 -5.69
CA GLU A 16 -4.26 -1.97 -7.13
C GLU A 16 -5.60 -1.30 -7.40
N ALA A 17 -5.60 -0.30 -8.29
CA ALA A 17 -6.83 0.40 -8.66
C ALA A 17 -7.83 -0.60 -9.26
N PRO A 18 -9.04 -0.73 -8.70
CA PRO A 18 -10.04 -1.69 -9.17
C PRO A 18 -10.61 -1.30 -10.55
N SER A 19 -10.52 -0.03 -10.94
CA SER A 19 -11.04 0.50 -12.18
C SER A 19 -10.17 1.63 -12.74
N ARG A 20 -10.47 2.04 -13.98
CA ARG A 20 -10.00 3.33 -14.52
C ARG A 20 -10.63 4.47 -13.71
N ASP A 21 -9.90 5.57 -13.57
CA ASP A 21 -10.37 6.80 -12.92
C ASP A 21 -10.98 6.51 -11.53
N TRP A 22 -10.36 5.59 -10.80
CA TRP A 22 -10.81 5.19 -9.48
C TRP A 22 -10.83 6.41 -8.55
N ILE A 23 -11.89 6.54 -7.75
CA ILE A 23 -12.16 7.74 -6.94
C ILE A 23 -11.02 8.12 -5.99
N ALA A 24 -10.29 7.13 -5.46
CA ALA A 24 -9.15 7.37 -4.58
C ALA A 24 -7.87 7.80 -5.32
N ALA A 25 -7.83 7.65 -6.64
CA ALA A 25 -6.70 8.04 -7.49
C ALA A 25 -7.18 8.47 -8.91
N PRO A 26 -7.73 9.70 -9.06
CA PRO A 26 -8.23 10.18 -10.35
C PRO A 26 -7.16 10.16 -11.45
N GLY A 27 -7.55 9.81 -12.69
CA GLY A 27 -6.63 9.68 -13.82
C GLY A 27 -5.88 8.34 -13.86
N CYS A 28 -6.10 7.43 -12.91
CA CYS A 28 -5.43 6.13 -12.91
C CYS A 28 -5.97 5.18 -13.99
N ARG A 29 -5.11 4.26 -14.42
CA ARG A 29 -5.52 3.09 -15.20
C ARG A 29 -6.03 2.00 -14.26
N PRO A 30 -6.84 1.04 -14.74
CA PRO A 30 -7.12 -0.18 -14.01
C PRO A 30 -5.81 -0.89 -13.62
N HIS A 31 -5.78 -1.52 -12.45
CA HIS A 31 -4.62 -2.20 -11.89
C HIS A 31 -3.39 -1.32 -11.67
N ALA A 32 -3.56 0.01 -11.70
CA ALA A 32 -2.49 0.93 -11.31
C ALA A 32 -2.08 0.64 -9.86
N ARG A 33 -0.78 0.51 -9.64
CA ARG A 33 -0.17 0.08 -8.38
C ARG A 33 0.13 1.27 -7.49
N PHE A 34 -0.31 1.18 -6.24
CA PHE A 34 -0.05 2.17 -5.21
C PHE A 34 0.39 1.49 -3.92
N LEU A 35 1.21 2.19 -3.15
CA LEU A 35 1.40 1.88 -1.74
C LEU A 35 0.39 2.69 -0.92
N VAL A 36 0.20 2.35 0.34
CA VAL A 36 -0.74 3.06 1.22
C VAL A 36 0.01 3.98 2.17
N ASP A 37 -0.34 5.27 2.15
CA ASP A 37 0.16 6.26 3.08
C ASP A 37 -0.20 5.89 4.52
N GLY A 38 0.81 5.87 5.39
CA GLY A 38 0.66 5.51 6.79
C GLY A 38 -0.17 6.51 7.58
N GLU A 39 -0.10 7.81 7.24
CA GLU A 39 -0.84 8.86 7.94
C GLU A 39 -2.23 9.00 7.35
N GLY A 40 -2.31 9.39 6.07
CA GLY A 40 -3.57 9.70 5.40
C GLY A 40 -4.43 8.48 5.05
N LYS A 41 -3.90 7.25 5.13
CA LYS A 41 -4.60 6.03 4.72
C LYS A 41 -5.14 6.10 3.28
N VAL A 42 -4.38 6.70 2.39
CA VAL A 42 -4.73 6.93 0.98
C VAL A 42 -3.71 6.27 0.05
N PRO A 43 -4.08 5.94 -1.20
CA PRO A 43 -3.13 5.44 -2.18
C PRO A 43 -2.08 6.52 -2.50
N SER A 44 -0.82 6.11 -2.51
CA SER A 44 0.31 7.01 -2.73
C SER A 44 1.43 6.31 -3.48
N ARG A 45 2.20 7.11 -4.23
CA ARG A 45 3.42 6.67 -4.93
C ARG A 45 4.70 7.06 -4.20
N ALA A 46 4.60 7.98 -3.24
CA ALA A 46 5.76 8.60 -2.59
C ALA A 46 5.79 8.39 -1.08
N ARG A 47 4.61 8.26 -0.44
CA ARG A 47 4.46 8.07 1.01
C ARG A 47 3.87 6.71 1.27
N PHE A 48 4.41 6.00 2.24
CA PHE A 48 3.88 4.70 2.64
C PHE A 48 4.32 4.31 4.04
N ALA A 49 3.47 3.52 4.70
CA ALA A 49 3.85 2.85 5.94
C ALA A 49 4.80 1.69 5.62
N LEU A 50 5.86 1.57 6.43
CA LEU A 50 6.87 0.53 6.35
C LEU A 50 6.79 -0.35 7.59
N PHE A 51 6.92 -1.67 7.38
CA PHE A 51 6.87 -2.66 8.45
C PHE A 51 8.05 -3.62 8.34
N GLU A 52 8.56 -4.07 9.49
CA GLU A 52 9.66 -5.05 9.53
C GLU A 52 9.18 -6.48 9.24
N SER A 53 7.88 -6.75 9.36
CA SER A 53 7.30 -8.05 9.07
C SER A 53 5.94 -7.97 8.37
N ARG A 54 5.57 -9.07 7.69
CA ARG A 54 4.23 -9.24 7.10
C ARG A 54 3.13 -9.19 8.16
N ALA A 55 3.41 -9.75 9.35
CA ALA A 55 2.46 -9.82 10.44
C ALA A 55 2.12 -8.42 10.98
N ASP A 56 3.12 -7.56 11.15
CA ASP A 56 2.92 -6.19 11.60
C ASP A 56 2.12 -5.38 10.58
N CYS A 57 2.42 -5.55 9.29
CA CYS A 57 1.65 -4.92 8.22
C CYS A 57 0.19 -5.39 8.23
N LEU A 58 -0.06 -6.68 8.45
CA LEU A 58 -1.41 -7.23 8.53
C LEU A 58 -2.16 -6.71 9.77
N ALA A 59 -1.49 -6.67 10.92
CA ALA A 59 -2.06 -6.12 12.16
C ALA A 59 -2.47 -4.65 11.97
N TRP A 60 -1.62 -3.86 11.30
CA TRP A 60 -1.95 -2.47 10.93
C TRP A 60 -3.15 -2.38 9.99
N LEU A 61 -3.24 -3.23 8.96
CA LEU A 61 -4.39 -3.25 8.05
C LEU A 61 -5.69 -3.58 8.78
N ILE A 62 -5.67 -4.52 9.72
CA ILE A 62 -6.83 -4.89 10.53
C ILE A 62 -7.23 -3.72 11.44
N ALA A 63 -6.27 -3.10 12.13
CA ALA A 63 -6.50 -1.99 13.04
C ALA A 63 -7.11 -0.76 12.33
N ASN A 64 -6.74 -0.51 11.07
CA ASN A 64 -7.18 0.66 10.31
C ASN A 64 -8.25 0.33 9.25
N ARG A 65 -8.85 -0.86 9.29
CA ARG A 65 -9.73 -1.39 8.23
C ARG A 65 -10.83 -0.43 7.80
N ARG A 66 -11.44 0.27 8.77
CA ARG A 66 -12.55 1.20 8.53
C ARG A 66 -12.11 2.38 7.66
N GLU A 67 -11.11 3.14 8.11
CA GLU A 67 -10.57 4.29 7.37
C GLU A 67 -10.06 3.87 5.99
N LEU A 68 -9.36 2.74 5.92
CA LEU A 68 -8.87 2.20 4.66
C LEU A 68 -10.01 1.89 3.67
N SER A 69 -11.12 1.34 4.15
CA SER A 69 -12.29 1.02 3.31
C SER A 69 -13.06 2.28 2.89
N GLU A 70 -13.11 3.30 3.75
CA GLU A 70 -13.72 4.59 3.47
C GLU A 70 -12.90 5.36 2.40
N HIS A 71 -11.57 5.38 2.51
CA HIS A 71 -10.68 6.10 1.59
C HIS A 71 -10.39 5.35 0.29
N MET A 72 -10.47 4.01 0.30
CA MET A 72 -10.15 3.16 -0.86
C MET A 72 -11.31 2.22 -1.19
N PRO A 73 -12.49 2.75 -1.57
CA PRO A 73 -13.68 1.94 -1.78
C PRO A 73 -13.49 0.97 -2.94
N GLY A 74 -13.91 -0.27 -2.73
CA GLY A 74 -13.88 -1.34 -3.74
C GLY A 74 -12.50 -1.92 -4.05
N ALA A 75 -11.45 -1.46 -3.36
CA ALA A 75 -10.10 -1.97 -3.60
C ALA A 75 -9.69 -3.01 -2.56
N THR A 76 -8.87 -3.98 -2.99
CA THR A 76 -8.28 -4.98 -2.10
C THR A 76 -6.90 -4.51 -1.67
N ILE A 77 -6.74 -4.27 -0.36
CA ILE A 77 -5.48 -3.85 0.23
C ILE A 77 -4.78 -5.08 0.82
N ARG A 78 -3.51 -5.29 0.47
CA ARG A 78 -2.73 -6.46 0.90
C ARG A 78 -1.33 -6.07 1.38
N PRO A 79 -0.75 -6.83 2.32
CA PRO A 79 0.66 -6.71 2.65
C PRO A 79 1.51 -7.27 1.51
N VAL A 80 2.53 -6.53 1.08
CA VAL A 80 3.48 -6.92 0.03
C VAL A 80 4.92 -6.77 0.49
N SER A 81 5.82 -7.60 -0.05
CA SER A 81 7.27 -7.35 0.04
C SER A 81 7.58 -6.07 -0.74
N LEU A 82 8.15 -5.08 -0.06
CA LEU A 82 8.44 -3.77 -0.67
C LEU A 82 9.40 -3.91 -1.86
N ALA A 83 10.45 -4.72 -1.70
CA ALA A 83 11.44 -4.93 -2.75
C ALA A 83 10.81 -5.52 -4.01
N ASN A 84 10.03 -6.60 -3.86
CA ASN A 84 9.35 -7.23 -5.00
C ASN A 84 8.35 -6.26 -5.64
N TRP A 85 7.59 -5.53 -4.81
CA TRP A 85 6.60 -4.59 -5.29
C TRP A 85 7.22 -3.48 -6.15
N LEU A 86 8.33 -2.89 -5.70
CA LEU A 86 9.04 -1.85 -6.45
C LEU A 86 9.64 -2.38 -7.77
N LEU A 87 10.04 -3.66 -7.81
CA LEU A 87 10.52 -4.32 -9.01
C LEU A 87 9.42 -4.78 -9.96
N GLY A 88 8.15 -4.54 -9.62
CA GLY A 88 7.04 -4.97 -10.44
C GLY A 88 6.64 -6.44 -10.23
N LEU A 89 7.29 -7.15 -9.31
CA LEU A 89 7.07 -8.56 -9.01
C LEU A 89 5.96 -8.69 -7.96
N ALA A 90 4.91 -9.45 -8.26
CA ALA A 90 3.73 -9.63 -7.41
C ALA A 90 3.66 -11.06 -6.84
#